data_AF-A0A975CMW4-F1
#
_entry.id   AF-A0A975CMW4-F1
#
_cell.length_a   1.000
_cell.length_b   1.000
_cell.length_c   1.000
_cell.angle_alpha   90.00
_cell.angle_beta   90.00
_cell.angle_gamma   90.00
#
_symmetry.space_group_name_H-M   'P 1'
#
loop_
_entity.id
_entity.type
_entity.pdbx_description
1 polymer ?
#
loop_
_entity_poly.entity_id
_entity_poly.type
_entity_poly.pdbx_seq_one_letter_code
_entity_poly.pdbx_strand_id
1 'polypeptide(L)'
;MSVGLFRSLLVASYLLVGSATLIDLAFPGLVPEAMRAVMTEAPSPVMPEPVWAQALVSLLFVMLLIVSLAGSVAMFLFRRWGRTVSLWSTAMALPVFVWFGAAVISGPAQALIYTSGICWGAVLSSAYWSPLAARFSPRR
;
A
#
# COMPACT_ATOMS: atom_id res chain seq x y z
N MET A 1 -21.86 -6.20 -4.44
CA MET A 1 -20.83 -5.65 -5.35
C MET A 1 -20.65 -6.59 -6.53
N SER A 2 -20.55 -6.06 -7.76
CA SER A 2 -20.27 -6.87 -8.96
C SER A 2 -18.78 -7.21 -9.07
N VAL A 3 -18.45 -8.24 -9.87
CA VAL A 3 -17.05 -8.64 -10.14
C VAL A 3 -16.27 -7.53 -10.82
N GLY A 4 -16.89 -6.85 -11.80
CA GLY A 4 -16.27 -5.74 -12.52
C GLY A 4 -15.90 -4.61 -11.57
N LEU A 5 -16.85 -4.17 -10.74
CA LEU A 5 -16.61 -3.09 -9.77
C LEU A 5 -15.52 -3.46 -8.76
N PHE A 6 -15.48 -4.70 -8.27
CA PHE A 6 -14.41 -5.17 -7.38
C PHE A 6 -13.02 -5.04 -8.02
N ARG A 7 -12.89 -5.52 -9.26
CA ARG A 7 -11.62 -5.44 -10.00
C ARG A 7 -11.23 -4.01 -10.30
N SER A 8 -12.19 -3.17 -10.68
CA SER A 8 -11.96 -1.75 -10.92
C SER A 8 -11.48 -1.03 -9.66
N LEU A 9 -12.10 -1.29 -8.50
CA LEU A 9 -11.65 -0.70 -7.22
C LEU A 9 -10.25 -1.17 -6.84
N LEU A 10 -9.93 -2.45 -7.04
CA LEU A 10 -8.60 -3.00 -6.75
C LEU A 10 -7.54 -2.37 -7.66
N VAL A 11 -7.81 -2.25 -8.96
CA VAL A 11 -6.87 -1.58 -9.89
C VAL A 11 -6.76 -0.10 -9.56
N ALA A 12 -7.88 0.58 -9.29
CA ALA A 12 -7.91 1.99 -8.94
C ALA A 12 -7.09 2.28 -7.67
N SER A 13 -7.15 1.45 -6.62
CA SER A 13 -6.32 1.67 -5.43
C SER A 13 -4.83 1.70 -5.76
N TYR A 14 -4.36 0.78 -6.60
CA TYR A 14 -2.95 0.76 -7.02
C TYR A 14 -2.59 1.94 -7.93
N LEU A 15 -3.46 2.29 -8.89
CA LEU A 15 -3.24 3.43 -9.77
C LEU A 15 -3.20 4.75 -9.00
N LEU A 16 -4.04 4.91 -7.98
CA LEU A 16 -4.07 6.11 -7.14
C LEU A 16 -2.78 6.26 -6.32
N VAL A 17 -2.28 5.19 -5.70
CA VAL A 17 -0.98 5.22 -5.00
C VAL A 17 0.17 5.48 -5.97
N GLY A 18 0.18 4.82 -7.13
CA GLY A 18 1.19 5.08 -8.17
C GLY A 18 1.14 6.52 -8.71
N SER A 19 -0.05 7.11 -8.81
CA SER A 19 -0.19 8.51 -9.21
C SER A 19 0.29 9.46 -8.13
N ALA A 20 0.05 9.13 -6.85
CA ALA A 20 0.51 9.91 -5.71
C ALA A 20 2.04 10.00 -5.64
N THR A 21 2.77 8.94 -6.00
CA THR A 21 4.24 8.97 -6.03
C THR A 21 4.77 9.80 -7.21
N LEU A 22 4.05 9.82 -8.33
CA LEU A 22 4.46 10.55 -9.53
C LEU A 22 4.14 12.04 -9.47
N ILE A 23 3.10 12.46 -8.76
CA ILE A 23 2.65 13.87 -8.78
C ILE A 23 3.69 14.81 -8.16
N ASP A 24 4.33 14.41 -7.05
CA ASP A 24 5.35 15.24 -6.39
C ASP A 24 6.64 15.31 -7.22
N LEU A 25 6.91 14.27 -8.02
CA LEU A 25 8.03 14.25 -8.96
C LEU A 25 7.76 15.13 -10.19
N ALA A 26 6.54 15.06 -10.74
CA ALA A 26 6.16 15.81 -11.93
C ALA A 26 5.95 17.31 -11.64
N PHE A 27 5.57 17.65 -10.40
CA PHE A 27 5.25 19.01 -9.99
C PHE A 27 5.97 19.37 -8.67
N PRO A 28 7.31 19.57 -8.69
CA PRO A 28 8.10 19.84 -7.49
C PRO A 28 7.69 21.12 -6.75
N GLY A 29 7.01 22.04 -7.44
CA GLY A 29 6.46 23.27 -6.85
C GLY A 29 5.27 23.04 -5.90
N LEU A 30 4.69 21.84 -5.85
CA LEU A 30 3.63 21.51 -4.89
C LEU A 30 4.14 21.41 -3.44
N VAL A 31 5.44 21.20 -3.26
CA VAL A 31 6.08 21.16 -1.94
C VAL A 31 6.93 22.43 -1.76
N PRO A 32 6.63 23.28 -0.76
CA PRO A 32 7.41 24.48 -0.47
C PRO A 32 8.90 24.17 -0.24
N GLU A 33 9.79 25.03 -0.74
CA GLU A 33 11.24 24.84 -0.63
C GLU A 33 11.70 24.65 0.81
N ALA A 34 11.12 25.41 1.75
CA ALA A 34 11.43 25.29 3.17
C ALA A 34 11.17 23.88 3.73
N MET A 35 10.12 23.19 3.25
CA MET A 35 9.82 21.82 3.68
C MET A 35 10.79 20.79 3.06
N ARG A 36 11.27 21.05 1.83
CA ARG A 36 12.29 20.22 1.19
C ARG A 36 13.65 20.37 1.88
N ALA A 37 14.03 21.59 2.26
CA ALA A 37 15.26 21.86 3.01
C ALA A 37 15.27 21.15 4.38
N VAL A 38 14.12 21.11 5.07
CA VAL A 38 13.99 20.35 6.32
C VAL A 38 14.20 18.85 6.11
N MET A 39 13.77 18.28 4.98
CA MET A 39 14.01 16.85 4.69
C MET A 39 15.48 16.53 4.40
N THR A 40 16.25 17.48 3.87
CA THR A 40 17.69 17.27 3.66
C THR A 40 18.50 17.33 4.95
N GLU A 41 17.99 18.02 5.96
CA GLU A 41 18.63 18.16 7.28
C GLU A 41 18.05 17.18 8.33
N ALA A 42 16.92 16.54 8.01
CA ALA A 42 16.26 15.61 8.91
C ALA A 42 17.18 14.42 9.23
N PRO A 43 17.18 13.92 10.48
CA PRO A 43 17.84 12.67 10.81
C PRO A 43 17.36 11.57 9.87
N SER A 44 18.29 10.75 9.39
CA SER A 44 17.98 9.56 8.59
C SER A 44 16.86 8.74 9.24
N PRO A 45 16.07 7.98 8.44
CA PRO A 45 15.02 7.11 8.95
C PRO A 45 15.55 6.32 10.14
N VAL A 46 14.71 6.13 11.17
CA VAL A 46 15.06 5.36 12.38
C VAL A 46 15.26 3.91 11.97
N MET A 47 16.42 3.60 11.41
CA MET A 47 16.82 2.27 11.02
C MET A 47 17.51 1.62 12.21
N PRO A 48 17.27 0.32 12.46
CA PRO A 48 17.94 -0.35 13.55
C PRO A 48 19.45 -0.44 13.26
N GLU A 49 20.25 0.00 14.22
CA GLU A 49 21.67 -0.36 14.28
C GLU A 49 21.80 -1.79 14.85
N PRO A 50 22.71 -2.63 14.34
CA PRO A 50 23.76 -2.39 13.34
C PRO A 50 23.34 -2.69 11.88
N VAL A 51 24.24 -2.46 10.89
CA VAL A 51 24.02 -2.63 9.43
C VAL A 51 23.27 -3.90 9.01
N TRP A 52 23.55 -5.05 9.63
CA TRP A 52 22.84 -6.30 9.29
C TRP A 52 21.34 -6.24 9.61
N ALA A 53 20.95 -5.47 10.64
CA ALA A 53 19.54 -5.26 10.99
C ALA A 53 18.85 -4.36 9.97
N GLN A 54 19.56 -3.36 9.42
CA GLN A 54 19.05 -2.52 8.32
C GLN A 54 18.80 -3.34 7.05
N ALA A 55 19.74 -4.24 6.71
CA ALA A 55 19.60 -5.16 5.58
C ALA A 55 18.40 -6.11 5.78
N LEU A 56 18.21 -6.61 7.00
CA LEU A 56 17.07 -7.47 7.34
C LEU A 56 15.73 -6.74 7.21
N VAL A 57 15.63 -5.51 7.71
CA VAL A 57 14.42 -4.68 7.58
C VAL A 57 14.13 -4.39 6.11
N SER A 58 15.15 -4.00 5.33
CA SER A 58 15.01 -3.75 3.90
C SER A 58 14.53 -5.01 3.14
N LEU A 59 15.10 -6.17 3.47
CA LEU A 59 14.65 -7.45 2.91
C LEU A 59 13.20 -7.76 3.27
N LEU A 60 12.81 -7.53 4.53
CA LEU A 60 11.43 -7.72 4.99
C LEU A 60 10.46 -6.82 4.22
N PHE A 61 10.82 -5.57 3.96
CA PHE A 61 10.03 -4.65 3.13
C PHE A 61 9.82 -5.19 1.71
N VAL A 62 10.88 -5.63 1.05
CA VAL A 62 10.80 -6.18 -0.30
C VAL A 62 9.95 -7.45 -0.32
N MET A 63 10.12 -8.34 0.66
CA MET A 63 9.30 -9.54 0.78
C MET A 63 7.83 -9.21 1.02
N LEU A 64 7.54 -8.24 1.90
CA LEU A 64 6.17 -7.81 2.18
C LEU A 64 5.50 -7.21 0.93
N LEU A 65 6.24 -6.43 0.14
CA LEU A 65 5.76 -5.89 -1.13
C LEU A 65 5.41 -7.01 -2.12
N ILE A 66 6.29 -8.00 -2.28
CA ILE A 66 6.05 -9.15 -3.16
C ILE A 66 4.81 -9.93 -2.70
N VAL A 67 4.70 -10.21 -1.40
CA VAL A 67 3.56 -10.93 -0.81
C VAL A 67 2.26 -10.15 -0.98
N SER A 68 2.29 -8.83 -0.79
CA SER A 68 1.14 -7.95 -1.00
C SER A 68 0.68 -7.96 -2.47
N LEU A 69 1.61 -7.84 -3.42
CA LEU A 69 1.31 -7.92 -4.85
C LEU A 69 0.75 -9.29 -5.24
N ALA A 70 1.36 -10.37 -4.76
CA ALA A 70 0.87 -11.73 -4.99
C ALA A 70 -0.53 -11.94 -4.41
N GLY A 71 -0.80 -11.42 -3.21
CA GLY A 71 -2.11 -11.42 -2.57
C GLY A 71 -3.16 -10.68 -3.42
N SER A 72 -2.81 -9.51 -3.95
CA SER A 72 -3.70 -8.72 -4.80
C SER A 72 -3.98 -9.34 -6.15
N VAL A 73 -2.97 -9.93 -6.80
CA VAL A 73 -3.16 -10.71 -8.03
C VAL A 73 -4.06 -11.91 -7.76
N ALA A 74 -3.84 -12.61 -6.64
CA ALA A 74 -4.71 -13.70 -6.21
C ALA A 74 -6.14 -13.23 -5.92
N MET A 75 -6.32 -12.04 -5.34
CA MET A 75 -7.64 -11.43 -5.15
C MET A 75 -8.33 -11.11 -6.47
N PHE A 76 -7.61 -10.56 -7.44
CA PHE A 76 -8.11 -10.28 -8.79
C PHE A 76 -8.60 -11.55 -9.51
N LEU A 77 -7.92 -12.67 -9.27
CA LEU A 77 -8.23 -14.00 -9.78
C LEU A 77 -9.18 -14.80 -8.87
N PHE A 78 -9.69 -14.22 -7.79
CA PHE A 78 -10.57 -14.87 -6.81
C PHE A 78 -9.98 -16.16 -6.16
N ARG A 79 -8.66 -16.25 -6.02
CA ARG A 79 -8.05 -17.41 -5.34
C ARG A 79 -8.27 -17.31 -3.83
N ARG A 80 -8.65 -18.43 -3.20
CA ARG A 80 -8.99 -18.53 -1.77
C ARG A 80 -7.97 -17.86 -0.84
N TRP A 81 -6.69 -18.11 -1.10
CA TRP A 81 -5.58 -17.61 -0.28
C TRP A 81 -5.31 -16.11 -0.44
N GLY A 82 -5.76 -15.51 -1.56
CA GLY A 82 -5.50 -14.09 -1.85
C GLY A 82 -6.08 -13.15 -0.80
N ARG A 83 -7.27 -13.47 -0.28
CA ARG A 83 -7.91 -12.68 0.79
C ARG A 83 -7.06 -12.67 2.06
N THR A 84 -6.69 -13.87 2.53
CA THR A 84 -5.93 -14.06 3.76
C THR A 84 -4.55 -13.41 3.65
N VAL A 85 -3.86 -13.60 2.53
CA VAL A 85 -2.54 -12.98 2.30
C VAL A 85 -2.63 -11.46 2.24
N SER A 86 -3.64 -10.91 1.57
CA SER A 86 -3.80 -9.44 1.46
C SER A 86 -4.16 -8.79 2.80
N LEU A 87 -5.00 -9.46 3.61
CA LEU A 87 -5.34 -8.99 4.96
C LEU A 87 -4.10 -8.99 5.87
N TRP A 88 -3.38 -10.11 5.93
CA TRP A 88 -2.21 -10.23 6.80
C TRP A 88 -1.05 -9.34 6.35
N SER A 89 -0.80 -9.22 5.04
CA SER A 89 0.22 -8.27 4.55
C SER A 89 -0.15 -6.83 4.87
N THR A 90 -1.42 -6.44 4.77
CA THR A 90 -1.88 -5.10 5.21
C THR A 90 -1.64 -4.90 6.71
N ALA A 91 -1.98 -5.89 7.54
CA ALA A 91 -1.77 -5.81 8.99
C ALA A 91 -0.28 -5.75 9.35
N MET A 92 0.57 -6.52 8.66
CA MET A 92 2.03 -6.52 8.86
C MET A 92 2.70 -5.25 8.33
N ALA A 93 2.09 -4.54 7.37
CA ALA A 93 2.60 -3.26 6.89
C ALA A 93 2.51 -2.15 7.94
N LEU A 94 1.55 -2.22 8.88
CA LEU A 94 1.38 -1.22 9.93
C LEU A 94 2.58 -1.07 10.88
N PRO A 95 3.08 -2.13 11.55
CA PRO A 95 4.28 -2.00 12.38
C PRO A 95 5.48 -1.59 11.52
N VAL A 96 5.56 -2.12 10.31
CA VAL A 96 6.61 -1.84 9.33
C VAL A 96 6.66 -0.35 8.95
N PHE A 97 5.52 0.35 8.98
CA PHE A 97 5.44 1.80 8.73
C PHE A 97 6.18 2.66 9.76
N VAL A 98 6.43 2.15 10.98
CA VAL A 98 7.14 2.90 12.04
C VAL A 98 8.58 3.24 11.62
N TRP A 99 9.18 2.42 10.76
CA TRP A 99 10.56 2.62 10.30
C TRP A 99 10.68 3.56 9.09
N PHE A 100 9.58 4.07 8.53
CA PHE A 100 9.60 4.97 7.36
C PHE A 100 10.07 6.40 7.67
N GLY A 101 10.13 6.78 8.96
CA GLY A 101 10.57 8.11 9.37
C GLY A 101 9.61 9.22 8.94
N ALA A 102 10.10 10.47 8.97
CA ALA A 102 9.33 11.61 8.50
C ALA A 102 9.32 11.65 6.96
N ALA A 103 8.16 11.95 6.38
CA ALA A 103 8.00 12.13 4.94
C ALA A 103 7.26 13.44 4.67
N VAL A 104 7.70 14.19 3.66
CA VAL A 104 6.98 15.35 3.12
C VAL A 104 6.26 14.91 1.86
N ILE A 105 4.95 15.13 1.84
CA ILE A 105 4.04 14.73 0.76
C ILE A 105 3.14 15.92 0.45
N SER A 106 2.87 16.21 -0.83
CA SER A 106 1.95 17.30 -1.18
C SER A 106 0.50 16.97 -0.81
N GLY A 107 -0.34 18.01 -0.65
CA GLY A 107 -1.77 17.84 -0.41
C GLY A 107 -2.49 16.97 -1.45
N PRO A 108 -2.27 17.19 -2.77
CA PRO A 108 -2.82 16.32 -3.81
C PRO A 108 -2.33 14.87 -3.72
N ALA A 109 -1.04 14.63 -3.50
CA ALA A 109 -0.50 13.29 -3.31
C ALA A 109 -1.16 12.60 -2.09
N GLN A 110 -1.31 13.32 -0.98
CA GLN A 110 -1.95 12.83 0.23
C GLN A 110 -3.42 12.47 0.00
N ALA A 111 -4.17 13.29 -0.75
CA ALA A 111 -5.56 13.01 -1.10
C ALA A 111 -5.70 11.73 -1.94
N LEU A 112 -4.78 11.50 -2.88
CA LEU A 112 -4.72 10.26 -3.69
C LEU A 112 -4.43 9.04 -2.80
N ILE A 113 -3.49 9.15 -1.85
CA ILE A 113 -3.18 8.09 -0.88
C ILE A 113 -4.41 7.74 -0.03
N TYR A 114 -5.12 8.74 0.51
CA TYR A 114 -6.33 8.49 1.30
C TYR A 114 -7.42 7.83 0.46
N THR A 115 -7.64 8.32 -0.76
CA THR A 115 -8.64 7.74 -1.67
C THR A 115 -8.29 6.29 -2.00
N SER A 116 -7.01 6.01 -2.27
CA SER A 116 -6.52 4.63 -2.46
C SER A 116 -6.81 3.74 -1.25
N GLY A 117 -6.52 4.22 -0.05
CA GLY A 117 -6.79 3.49 1.19
C GLY A 117 -8.27 3.15 1.37
N ILE A 118 -9.17 4.09 1.05
CA ILE A 118 -10.62 3.86 1.07
C ILE A 118 -11.02 2.79 0.04
N CYS A 119 -10.50 2.88 -1.19
CA CYS A 119 -10.74 1.86 -2.23
C CYS A 119 -10.24 0.48 -1.79
N TRP A 120 -9.04 0.41 -1.21
CA TRP A 120 -8.46 -0.83 -0.70
C TRP A 120 -9.28 -1.42 0.45
N GLY A 121 -9.74 -0.59 1.40
CA GLY A 121 -10.64 -1.00 2.48
C GLY A 121 -11.98 -1.53 1.96
N ALA A 122 -12.55 -0.90 0.93
CA ALA A 122 -13.77 -1.39 0.27
C ALA A 122 -13.55 -2.75 -0.42
N VAL A 123 -12.38 -2.94 -1.05
CA VAL A 123 -11.97 -4.22 -1.67
C VAL A 123 -11.82 -5.32 -0.63
N LEU A 124 -11.06 -5.07 0.45
CA LEU A 124 -10.88 -6.04 1.54
C LEU A 124 -12.20 -6.38 2.21
N SER A 125 -12.99 -5.38 2.60
CA SER A 125 -14.28 -5.62 3.26
C SER A 125 -15.23 -6.44 2.37
N SER A 126 -15.28 -6.14 1.08
CA SER A 126 -16.11 -6.89 0.14
C SER A 126 -15.63 -8.31 -0.08
N ALA A 127 -14.32 -8.58 0.01
CA ALA A 127 -13.78 -9.92 -0.14
C ALA A 127 -14.19 -10.86 1.01
N TYR A 128 -14.49 -10.32 2.18
CA TYR A 128 -14.88 -11.08 3.37
C TYR A 128 -16.38 -11.07 3.67
N TRP A 129 -17.04 -9.91 3.55
CA TRP A 129 -18.40 -9.73 4.07
C TRP A 129 -19.48 -9.50 3.01
N SER A 130 -19.12 -9.45 1.72
CA SER A 130 -20.11 -9.33 0.65
C SER A 130 -20.46 -10.69 0.03
N PRO A 131 -21.57 -10.80 -0.74
CA PRO A 131 -21.88 -12.00 -1.52
C PRO A 131 -20.74 -12.43 -2.48
N LEU A 132 -19.85 -11.51 -2.84
CA LEU A 132 -18.66 -11.79 -3.64
C LEU A 132 -17.70 -12.77 -2.94
N ALA A 133 -17.73 -12.84 -1.61
CA ALA A 133 -16.92 -13.74 -0.81
C ALA A 133 -17.09 -15.22 -1.20
N ALA A 134 -18.27 -15.60 -1.72
CA ALA A 134 -18.54 -16.96 -2.20
C ALA A 134 -17.65 -17.36 -3.39
N ARG A 135 -17.19 -16.39 -4.19
CA ARG A 135 -16.30 -16.64 -5.34
C ARG A 135 -14.91 -17.12 -4.94
N PHE A 136 -14.51 -16.87 -3.70
CA PHE A 136 -13.22 -17.27 -3.13
C PHE A 136 -13.28 -18.64 -2.45
N SER A 137 -14.45 -19.26 -2.34
CA SER A 137 -14.60 -20.61 -1.80
C SER A 137 -14.21 -21.66 -2.85
N PRO A 138 -13.66 -22.81 -2.45
CA PRO A 138 -13.46 -23.93 -3.36
C PRO A 138 -14.82 -24.29 -4.01
N ARG A 139 -14.86 -24.41 -5.34
CA ARG A 139 -15.97 -25.14 -5.97
C ARG A 139 -15.88 -26.57 -5.44
N ARG A 140 -16.90 -26.99 -4.68
CA ARG A 140 -17.08 -28.41 -4.36
C ARG A 140 -17.36 -29.18 -5.64
#